data_AF-A0A9D1R1M8-F1
#
_entry.id   AF-A0A9D1R1M8-F1
#
_cell.length_a   1.000
_cell.length_b   1.000
_cell.length_c   1.000
_cell.angle_alpha   90.00
_cell.angle_beta   90.00
_cell.angle_gamma   90.00
#
_symmetry.space_group_name_H-M   'P 1'
#
loop_
_entity.id
_entity.type
_entity.pdbx_description
1 polymer ?
#
loop_
_entity_poly.entity_id
_entity_poly.type
_entity_poly.pdbx_seq_one_letter_code
_entity_poly.pdbx_strand_id
1 'polypeptide(L)' 'MTKVYKAVHELVLEGKTPSRDIAKTIGKPYSTLMRELNPHDRLAKLGVDTFVDIMKCTGNLRPLEIMANELGCKVVPAE' A
#
# COMPACT_ATOMS: atom_id res chain seq x y z
N MET A 1 13.09 2.71 5.65
CA MET A 1 11.82 2.43 4.93
C MET A 1 12.18 2.00 3.51
N THR A 2 11.66 0.87 3.02
CA THR A 2 11.94 0.40 1.65
C THR A 2 11.24 1.28 0.62
N LYS A 3 11.67 1.25 -0.66
CA LYS A 3 11.00 2.04 -1.72
C LYS A 3 9.56 1.58 -1.90
N VAL A 4 9.30 0.28 -1.79
CA VAL A 4 7.94 -0.31 -1.83
C VAL A 4 7.08 0.28 -0.73
N TYR A 5 7.53 0.25 0.53
CA TYR A 5 6.73 0.77 1.64
C TYR A 5 6.50 2.28 1.52
N LYS A 6 7.51 3.04 1.07
CA LYS A 6 7.35 4.48 0.78
C LYS A 6 6.25 4.73 -0.25
N ALA A 7 6.22 3.95 -1.34
CA ALA A 7 5.22 4.09 -2.38
C ALA A 7 3.80 3.81 -1.88
N VAL A 8 3.63 2.81 -0.99
CA VAL A 8 2.32 2.54 -0.37
C VAL A 8 1.91 3.67 0.56
N HIS A 9 2.84 4.18 1.37
CA HIS A 9 2.59 5.31 2.26
C HIS A 9 2.13 6.55 1.49
N GLU A 10 2.86 6.93 0.44
CA GLU A 10 2.46 8.02 -0.47
C GLU A 10 1.10 7.74 -1.12
N LEU A 11 0.87 6.51 -1.59
CA LEU A 11 -0.40 6.14 -2.23
C LEU A 11 -1.61 6.30 -1.29
N VAL A 12 -1.44 6.00 0.00
CA VAL A 12 -2.54 6.11 0.97
C VAL A 12 -2.71 7.55 1.49
N LEU A 13 -1.63 8.31 1.71
CA LEU A 13 -1.71 9.63 2.32
C LEU A 13 -1.84 10.78 1.31
N GLU A 14 -1.26 10.62 0.12
CA GLU A 14 -1.16 11.66 -0.91
C GLU A 14 -1.89 11.26 -2.21
N GLY A 15 -2.49 10.07 -2.23
CA GLY A 15 -3.25 9.56 -3.36
C GLY A 15 -4.57 10.29 -3.60
N LYS A 16 -5.20 9.99 -4.73
CA LYS A 16 -6.50 10.56 -5.13
C LYS A 16 -7.66 10.07 -4.26
N THR A 17 -7.54 8.86 -3.71
CA THR A 17 -8.56 8.26 -2.84
C THR A 17 -8.29 8.65 -1.40
N PRO A 18 -9.25 9.26 -0.68
CA PRO A 18 -9.07 9.60 0.73
C PRO A 18 -8.73 8.36 1.58
N SER A 19 -7.74 8.49 2.46
CA SER A 19 -7.25 7.39 3.31
C SER A 19 -8.35 6.75 4.18
N ARG A 20 -9.37 7.52 4.57
CA ARG A 20 -10.55 7.02 5.29
C ARG A 20 -11.43 6.11 4.42
N ASP A 21 -11.59 6.44 3.14
CA ASP A 21 -12.36 5.65 2.20
C ASP A 21 -11.61 4.37 1.82
N ILE A 22 -10.28 4.43 1.72
CA ILE A 22 -9.41 3.26 1.61
C ILE A 22 -9.65 2.32 2.80
N ALA A 23 -9.53 2.82 4.03
CA ALA A 23 -9.74 2.00 5.24
C ALA A 23 -11.14 1.36 5.27
N LYS A 24 -12.18 2.13 4.92
CA LYS A 24 -13.55 1.64 4.83
C LYS A 24 -13.71 0.54 3.78
N THR A 25 -13.13 0.73 2.60
CA THR A 25 -13.22 -0.22 1.48
C THR A 25 -12.50 -1.54 1.80
N ILE A 26 -11.35 -1.45 2.47
CA ILE A 26 -10.59 -2.63 2.94
C ILE A 26 -11.28 -3.31 4.14
N GLY A 27 -12.22 -2.64 4.80
CA GLY A 27 -12.88 -3.16 6.00
C GLY A 27 -11.99 -3.13 7.25
N LYS A 28 -10.98 -2.26 7.28
CA LYS A 28 -10.03 -2.11 8.40
C LYS A 28 -10.30 -0.81 9.18
N PRO A 29 -10.18 -0.80 10.53
CA PRO A 29 -10.22 0.45 11.27
C PRO A 29 -9.15 1.43 10.78
N TYR A 30 -9.55 2.69 10.54
CA TYR A 30 -8.64 3.73 10.04
C TYR A 30 -7.38 3.89 10.89
N SER A 31 -7.52 3.90 12.22
CA SER A 31 -6.39 4.00 13.14
C SER A 31 -5.41 2.84 13.02
N THR A 32 -5.90 1.61 12.83
CA THR A 32 -5.07 0.44 12.59
C THR A 32 -4.28 0.57 11.29
N LEU A 33 -4.95 0.95 10.19
CA LEU A 33 -4.29 1.18 8.90
C LEU A 33 -3.19 2.26 9.02
N MET A 34 -3.48 3.38 9.69
CA MET A 34 -2.50 4.46 9.86
C MET A 34 -1.31 4.03 10.73
N ARG A 35 -1.52 3.20 11.75
CA ARG A 35 -0.42 2.64 12.54
C ARG A 35 0.47 1.71 11.74
N GLU A 36 -0.13 0.82 10.94
CA GLU A 36 0.62 -0.12 10.08
C GLU A 36 1.43 0.57 8.98
N LEU A 37 1.00 1.76 8.56
CA LEU A 37 1.68 2.63 7.59
C LEU A 37 2.68 3.59 8.25
N ASN A 38 2.65 3.75 9.58
CA ASN A 38 3.52 4.68 10.26
C ASN A 38 4.98 4.16 10.26
N PRO A 39 5.93 4.83 9.59
CA PRO A 39 7.32 4.39 9.55
C PRO A 39 8.02 4.44 10.92
N HIS A 40 7.45 5.15 11.89
CA HIS A 40 7.98 5.26 13.25
C HIS A 40 7.41 4.21 14.22
N ASP A 41 6.31 3.53 13.88
CA ASP A 41 5.79 2.42 14.69
C ASP A 41 6.51 1.13 14.27
N ARG A 42 7.49 0.71 15.08
CA ARG A 42 8.28 -0.49 14.79
C ARG A 42 7.49 -1.79 14.99
N LEU A 43 6.41 -1.75 15.79
CA LEU A 43 5.63 -2.93 16.20
C LEU A 43 4.46 -3.22 15.27
N ALA A 44 4.00 -2.22 14.51
CA ALA A 44 3.00 -2.40 13.48
C ALA A 44 3.67 -2.51 12.10
N LYS A 45 3.22 -3.48 11.28
CA LYS A 45 3.67 -3.65 9.89
C LYS A 45 2.46 -3.83 8.99
N LEU A 46 2.57 -3.26 7.80
CA LEU A 46 1.59 -3.48 6.76
C LEU A 46 1.61 -4.95 6.33
N GLY A 47 0.49 -5.66 6.52
CA GLY A 47 0.32 -7.03 6.05
C GLY A 47 0.18 -7.10 4.53
N VAL A 48 0.52 -8.26 3.95
CA VAL A 48 0.47 -8.47 2.49
C VAL A 48 -0.94 -8.35 1.91
N ASP A 49 -1.96 -8.83 2.63
CA ASP A 49 -3.36 -8.72 2.17
C ASP A 49 -3.77 -7.25 2.05
N THR A 50 -3.46 -6.46 3.08
CA THR A 50 -3.73 -5.01 3.10
C THR A 50 -2.94 -4.28 2.01
N PHE A 51 -1.70 -4.69 1.74
CA PHE A 51 -0.91 -4.16 0.64
C PHE A 51 -1.61 -4.37 -0.72
N VAL A 52 -2.10 -5.58 -0.99
CA VAL A 52 -2.83 -5.90 -2.22
C VAL A 52 -4.15 -5.14 -2.30
N ASP A 53 -4.90 -5.08 -1.20
CA ASP A 53 -6.20 -4.42 -1.17
C ASP A 53 -6.11 -2.90 -1.39
N ILE A 54 -5.06 -2.25 -0.89
CA ILE A 54 -4.77 -0.83 -1.20
C ILE A 54 -4.60 -0.63 -2.71
N MET A 55 -3.82 -1.48 -3.38
CA MET A 55 -3.60 -1.35 -4.83
C MET A 55 -4.89 -1.61 -5.61
N LYS A 56 -5.69 -2.60 -5.21
CA LYS A 56 -7.00 -2.87 -5.82
C LYS A 56 -7.97 -1.71 -5.65
N CYS A 57 -8.10 -1.17 -4.44
CA CYS A 57 -9.09 -0.11 -4.16
C CYS A 57 -8.70 1.24 -4.78
N THR A 58 -7.41 1.49 -4.96
CA THR A 58 -6.90 2.72 -5.59
C THR A 58 -6.70 2.58 -7.10
N GLY A 59 -6.67 1.35 -7.62
CA GLY A 59 -6.32 1.05 -9.02
C GLY A 59 -4.86 1.39 -9.36
N ASN A 60 -3.99 1.60 -8.37
CA ASN A 60 -2.62 2.05 -8.58
C ASN A 60 -1.61 0.94 -8.28
N LEU A 61 -0.97 0.43 -9.33
CA LEU A 61 0.01 -0.67 -9.24
C LEU A 61 1.46 -0.20 -8.99
N ARG A 62 1.71 1.10 -8.80
CA ARG A 62 3.07 1.64 -8.56
C ARG A 62 3.85 0.90 -7.46
N PRO A 63 3.26 0.51 -6.31
CA PRO A 63 4.00 -0.28 -5.31
C PRO A 63 4.45 -1.64 -5.83
N LEU A 64 3.63 -2.33 -6.64
CA LEU A 64 3.96 -3.61 -7.27
C LEU A 64 5.06 -3.45 -8.33
N GLU A 65 5.00 -2.39 -9.15
CA GLU A 65 6.04 -2.08 -10.15
C GLU A 65 7.41 -1.81 -9.50
N ILE A 66 7.42 -1.06 -8.39
CA ILE A 66 8.65 -0.82 -7.63
C ILE A 66 9.18 -2.12 -7.02
N MET A 67 8.30 -2.96 -6.47
CA MET A 67 8.70 -4.26 -5.92
C MET A 67 9.30 -5.16 -7.00
N ALA A 68 8.65 -5.25 -8.17
CA ALA A 68 9.17 -6.03 -9.30
C ALA A 68 10.56 -5.52 -9.73
N ASN A 69 10.73 -4.20 -9.87
CA ASN A 69 12.00 -3.59 -10.25
C ASN A 69 13.12 -3.88 -9.21
N GLU A 70 12.82 -3.86 -7.91
CA GLU A 70 13.80 -4.22 -6.87
C GLU A 70 14.22 -5.70 -6.95
N LEU A 71 13.38 -6.56 -7.53
CA LEU A 71 13.64 -8.00 -7.72
C LEU A 71 14.22 -8.33 -9.11
N GLY A 72 14.47 -7.33 -9.96
CA GLY A 72 14.89 -7.57 -11.35
C GLY A 72 13.80 -8.18 -12.23
N CYS A 73 12.53 -8.05 -11.83
CA CYS A 73 11.36 -8.51 -12.56
C CYS A 73 10.62 -7.34 -13.21
N LYS A 74 9.68 -7.66 -14.11
CA LYS A 74 8.73 -6.72 -14.69
C LYS A 74 7.31 -7.19 -14.43
N VAL A 75 6.42 -6.25 -14.10
CA VAL A 75 4.98 -6.53 -14.02
C VAL A 75 4.42 -6.60 -15.43
N VAL A 76 3.75 -7.70 -15.75
CA VAL A 76 3.01 -7.89 -17.00
C VAL A 76 1.54 -8.14 -16.65
N PRO A 77 0.58 -7.51 -17.34
CA PRO A 77 -0.84 -7.81 -17.14
C PRO A 77 -1.10 -9.31 -17.38
N ALA A 78 -1.99 -9.88 -16.56
CA ALA A 78 -2.56 -11.18 -16.88
C ALA A 78 -3.44 -11.05 -18.15
N GLU A 79 -3.40 -12.06 -19.00
CA GLU A 79 -4.23 -12.16 -20.22
C GLU A 79 -5.74 -12.19 -19.90
#